data_AF-A0AAC9TTK6-F1
#
_entry.id   AF-A0AAC9TTK6-F1
#
_cell.length_a   1.000
_cell.length_b   1.000
_cell.length_c   1.000
_cell.angle_alpha   90.00
_cell.angle_beta   90.00
_cell.angle_gamma   90.00
#
_symmetry.space_group_name_H-M   'P 1'
#
loop_
_entity.id
_entity.type
_entity.pdbx_description
1 polymer ?
#
loop_
_entity_poly.entity_id
_entity_poly.type
_entity_poly.pdbx_seq_one_letter_code
_entity_poly.pdbx_strand_id
1 'polypeptide(L)'
;MKKKIFCIISILILSIISCNSNNVTNPIESSGGLIYPGGNMEKRTYYAYYRMQENKLCSFYKVAEYDKLIVYVMEGSGYKPESVDYIANAFNNNYAEEVRIYGEHTDVDKNGKIIILLLELNTSYSSAIYNGYFDTYDLLLNKNNNAEILYMDIKRVNEDPEYMSSTIQHEFQHLINFNVNYIENGREMSTWLNEALSESTSVLFSPLKVSSRIDKFNMMGGYYCFYTWNLPTENVFPNNPTSKYLFANYPSVSVFVNWLYQRSNNNPSVFQNIAKYSSAEDYNRVLNNVSFIGASSWDDLLFKWVEGINNGEVTGAEIKVQKENNNINLYPGAVVVYNGSLTQSGNLLTRKLSSSLELALNNDTYIGDDPTPINITTPKSSSVQASKMYETVNDIPYIPKERHILFGKDGKIKEY
;
A
#
# COMPACT_ATOMS: atom_id res chain seq x y z
N MET A 1 77.04 8.70 -22.86
CA MET A 1 76.20 9.40 -21.86
C MET A 1 74.74 9.07 -22.13
N LYS A 2 73.97 8.80 -21.08
CA LYS A 2 72.61 8.22 -21.09
C LYS A 2 71.55 9.01 -21.88
N LYS A 3 70.44 8.32 -22.20
CA LYS A 3 69.04 8.79 -22.47
C LYS A 3 68.80 9.31 -23.90
N LYS A 4 67.73 8.99 -24.63
CA LYS A 4 66.40 8.42 -24.34
C LYS A 4 65.85 7.80 -25.64
N ILE A 5 65.16 6.66 -25.53
CA ILE A 5 64.32 6.09 -26.58
C ILE A 5 63.01 6.91 -26.63
N PHE A 6 62.64 7.37 -27.82
CA PHE A 6 61.29 7.87 -28.12
C PHE A 6 60.85 7.18 -29.41
N CYS A 7 60.07 6.10 -29.28
CA CYS A 7 59.41 5.47 -30.41
C CYS A 7 58.15 6.27 -30.72
N ILE A 8 58.16 6.98 -31.84
CA ILE A 8 56.96 7.48 -32.52
C ILE A 8 56.42 6.30 -33.33
N ILE A 9 55.24 5.81 -32.97
CA ILE A 9 54.48 4.89 -33.81
C ILE A 9 53.15 5.59 -34.11
N SER A 10 53.07 6.17 -35.30
CA SER A 10 51.84 6.61 -35.95
C SER A 10 51.14 5.37 -36.52
N ILE A 11 49.95 5.03 -36.02
CA ILE A 11 49.08 4.03 -36.66
C ILE A 11 47.96 4.77 -37.38
N LEU A 12 48.05 4.74 -38.71
CA LEU A 12 46.97 5.07 -39.63
C LEU A 12 45.77 4.14 -39.35
N ILE A 13 44.60 4.72 -39.14
CA ILE A 13 43.33 3.99 -39.17
C ILE A 13 42.95 3.82 -40.66
N LEU A 14 43.15 2.61 -41.18
CA LEU A 14 42.56 2.14 -42.43
C LEU A 14 41.18 1.55 -42.11
N SER A 15 40.14 2.24 -42.54
CA SER A 15 38.76 1.76 -42.56
C SER A 15 38.61 0.66 -43.60
N ILE A 16 38.39 -0.58 -43.15
CA ILE A 16 37.89 -1.66 -44.00
C ILE A 16 36.42 -1.85 -43.67
N ILE A 17 35.57 -1.40 -44.59
CA ILE A 17 34.18 -1.84 -44.71
C ILE A 17 34.25 -3.29 -45.21
N SER A 18 33.80 -4.22 -44.40
CA SER A 18 33.47 -5.58 -44.84
C SER A 18 32.11 -5.95 -44.29
N CYS A 19 31.11 -5.92 -45.17
CA CYS A 19 29.88 -6.66 -44.97
C CYS A 19 30.22 -8.14 -44.92
N ASN A 20 30.01 -8.77 -43.76
CA ASN A 20 29.64 -10.18 -43.75
C ASN A 20 28.75 -10.48 -42.55
N SER A 21 27.58 -11.02 -42.87
CA SER A 21 26.57 -11.55 -41.97
C SER A 21 27.18 -12.54 -40.98
N ASN A 22 27.31 -12.14 -39.72
CA ASN A 22 27.55 -13.04 -38.61
C ASN A 22 26.56 -12.70 -37.51
N ASN A 23 25.81 -13.71 -37.08
CA ASN A 23 24.90 -13.67 -35.94
C ASN A 23 25.65 -13.13 -34.72
N VAL A 24 25.45 -11.85 -34.42
CA VAL A 24 25.82 -11.28 -33.12
C VAL A 24 24.74 -11.76 -32.15
N THR A 25 25.00 -12.86 -31.46
CA THR A 25 24.36 -13.08 -30.17
C THR A 25 24.80 -11.91 -29.29
N ASN A 26 23.92 -10.91 -29.16
CA ASN A 26 24.16 -9.77 -28.28
C ASN A 26 24.56 -10.29 -26.89
N PRO A 27 25.50 -9.62 -26.21
CA PRO A 27 25.89 -10.02 -24.87
C PRO A 27 24.65 -10.01 -23.98
N ILE A 28 24.54 -11.02 -23.10
CA ILE A 28 23.65 -10.98 -21.95
C ILE A 28 24.15 -9.82 -21.09
N GLU A 29 23.55 -8.64 -21.22
CA GLU A 29 23.87 -7.51 -20.37
C GLU A 29 23.41 -7.85 -18.95
N SER A 30 24.36 -8.22 -18.09
CA SER A 30 24.12 -8.36 -16.66
C SER A 30 24.42 -7.03 -15.98
N SER A 31 23.38 -6.27 -15.66
CA SER A 31 23.51 -5.12 -14.74
C SER A 31 22.98 -5.56 -13.38
N GLY A 32 23.87 -5.63 -12.37
CA GLY A 32 23.46 -5.95 -11.00
C GLY A 32 22.86 -7.34 -10.77
N GLY A 33 23.00 -8.29 -11.69
CA GLY A 33 22.40 -9.64 -11.62
C GLY A 33 21.11 -9.81 -12.44
N LEU A 34 20.59 -8.74 -13.03
CA LEU A 34 19.44 -8.77 -13.92
C LEU A 34 19.87 -9.27 -15.30
N ILE A 35 19.09 -10.19 -15.87
CA ILE A 35 19.33 -10.83 -17.15
C ILE A 35 18.29 -10.33 -18.14
N TYR A 36 18.75 -9.67 -19.20
CA TYR A 36 17.94 -9.31 -20.35
C TYR A 36 17.96 -10.42 -21.40
N PRO A 37 16.80 -10.95 -21.86
CA PRO A 37 16.78 -11.97 -22.89
C PRO A 37 17.32 -11.41 -24.22
N GLY A 38 18.38 -12.01 -24.75
CA GLY A 38 18.97 -11.61 -26.03
C GLY A 38 18.13 -12.03 -27.24
N GLY A 39 17.85 -11.08 -28.14
CA GLY A 39 17.36 -11.31 -29.52
C GLY A 39 15.90 -11.76 -29.67
N ASN A 40 15.47 -12.80 -28.95
CA ASN A 40 14.10 -13.32 -28.96
C ASN A 40 13.52 -13.27 -27.55
N MET A 41 12.69 -12.26 -27.26
CA MET A 41 11.94 -12.18 -26.00
C MET A 41 10.96 -13.36 -25.91
N GLU A 42 11.09 -14.17 -24.86
CA GLU A 42 10.18 -15.29 -24.59
C GLU A 42 8.74 -14.76 -24.52
N LYS A 43 7.84 -15.32 -25.35
CA LYS A 43 6.42 -14.96 -25.34
C LYS A 43 5.65 -15.89 -24.43
N ARG A 44 4.79 -15.33 -23.58
CA ARG A 44 3.80 -16.08 -22.79
C ARG A 44 2.45 -15.39 -22.83
N THR A 45 1.40 -16.12 -22.47
CA THR A 45 0.05 -15.58 -22.36
C THR A 45 -0.44 -15.75 -20.94
N TYR A 46 -1.04 -14.69 -20.40
CA TYR A 46 -1.62 -14.68 -19.05
C TYR A 46 -3.02 -14.06 -19.10
N TYR A 47 -3.92 -14.56 -18.26
CA TYR A 47 -5.17 -13.90 -17.95
C TYR A 47 -4.89 -12.62 -17.15
N ALA A 48 -5.43 -11.49 -17.61
CA ALA A 48 -5.26 -10.19 -16.96
C ALA A 48 -6.45 -9.26 -17.21
N TYR A 49 -6.74 -8.39 -16.24
CA TYR A 49 -7.69 -7.27 -16.36
C TYR A 49 -7.08 -6.07 -17.10
N TYR A 50 -6.96 -6.18 -18.43
CA TYR A 50 -6.49 -5.05 -19.25
C TYR A 50 -7.45 -3.86 -19.13
N ARG A 51 -6.92 -2.68 -18.79
CA ARG A 51 -7.68 -1.45 -18.57
C ARG A 51 -8.80 -1.57 -17.53
N MET A 52 -8.68 -2.51 -16.58
CA MET A 52 -9.68 -2.85 -15.58
C MET A 52 -11.07 -3.14 -16.16
N GLN A 53 -11.13 -3.80 -17.32
CA GLN A 53 -12.40 -4.15 -17.98
C GLN A 53 -12.82 -5.60 -17.71
N GLU A 54 -12.21 -6.53 -18.44
CA GLU A 54 -12.52 -7.97 -18.41
C GLU A 54 -11.22 -8.75 -18.20
N ASN A 55 -11.28 -9.80 -17.40
CA ASN A 55 -10.18 -10.76 -17.30
C ASN A 55 -10.13 -11.61 -18.57
N LYS A 56 -9.08 -11.45 -19.36
CA LYS A 56 -8.91 -12.17 -20.63
C LYS A 56 -7.46 -12.51 -20.88
N LEU A 57 -7.24 -13.45 -21.79
CA LEU A 57 -5.91 -13.87 -22.20
C LEU A 57 -5.22 -12.74 -22.98
N CYS A 58 -4.06 -12.31 -22.49
CA CYS A 58 -3.22 -11.28 -23.07
C CYS A 58 -1.82 -11.84 -23.34
N SER A 59 -1.18 -11.39 -24.43
CA SER A 59 0.19 -11.77 -24.79
C SER A 59 1.20 -10.87 -24.09
N PHE A 60 2.28 -11.45 -23.60
CA PHE A 60 3.37 -10.75 -22.93
C PHE A 60 4.74 -11.24 -23.38
N TYR A 61 5.73 -10.36 -23.28
CA TYR A 61 7.13 -10.60 -23.60
C TYR A 61 7.97 -10.53 -22.34
N LYS A 62 8.82 -11.53 -22.09
CA LYS A 62 9.81 -11.45 -21.02
C LYS A 62 10.82 -10.37 -21.35
N VAL A 63 10.97 -9.38 -20.47
CA VAL A 63 11.90 -8.26 -20.65
C VAL A 63 13.05 -8.30 -19.68
N ALA A 64 12.87 -8.90 -18.50
CA ALA A 64 13.93 -9.05 -17.53
C ALA A 64 13.71 -10.28 -16.64
N GLU A 65 14.80 -10.83 -16.11
CA GLU A 65 14.77 -11.94 -15.17
C GLU A 65 15.88 -11.76 -14.12
N TYR A 66 15.56 -12.07 -12.86
CA TYR A 66 16.47 -12.06 -11.72
C TYR A 66 16.29 -13.34 -10.91
N ASP A 67 17.09 -13.58 -9.87
CA ASP A 67 17.01 -14.77 -9.00
C ASP A 67 15.58 -15.06 -8.50
N LYS A 68 14.86 -14.04 -8.01
CA LYS A 68 13.50 -14.18 -7.43
C LYS A 68 12.38 -13.55 -8.24
N LEU A 69 12.66 -13.08 -9.45
CA LEU A 69 11.74 -12.24 -10.21
C LEU A 69 11.83 -12.50 -11.71
N ILE A 70 10.67 -12.49 -12.39
CA ILE A 70 10.58 -12.34 -13.84
C ILE A 70 9.69 -11.15 -14.15
N VAL A 71 10.10 -10.30 -15.09
CA VAL A 71 9.29 -9.17 -15.57
C VAL A 71 8.87 -9.42 -17.00
N TYR A 72 7.56 -9.34 -17.23
CA TYR A 72 6.95 -9.39 -18.55
C TYR A 72 6.23 -8.08 -18.87
N VAL A 73 6.25 -7.69 -20.14
CA VAL A 73 5.54 -6.51 -20.67
C VAL A 73 4.49 -6.97 -21.67
N MET A 74 3.28 -6.42 -21.56
CA MET A 74 2.17 -6.71 -22.48
C MET A 74 2.54 -6.32 -23.91
N GLU A 75 2.18 -7.16 -24.87
CA GLU A 75 2.41 -6.92 -26.29
C GLU A 75 1.80 -5.59 -26.74
N GLY A 76 2.61 -4.77 -27.42
CA GLY A 76 2.22 -3.45 -27.91
C GLY A 76 2.41 -2.32 -26.90
N SER A 77 2.75 -2.62 -25.63
CA SER A 77 3.06 -1.59 -24.64
C SER A 77 4.55 -1.22 -24.67
N GLY A 78 4.85 0.07 -24.55
CA GLY A 78 6.22 0.57 -24.42
C GLY A 78 6.68 0.54 -22.96
N TYR A 79 7.94 0.16 -22.73
CA TYR A 79 8.58 0.21 -21.41
C TYR A 79 9.92 0.95 -21.49
N LYS A 80 10.36 1.50 -20.36
CA LYS A 80 11.69 2.07 -20.15
C LYS A 80 12.60 1.05 -19.46
N PRO A 81 13.72 0.62 -20.07
CA PRO A 81 14.65 -0.33 -19.44
C PRO A 81 15.12 0.12 -18.06
N GLU A 82 15.41 1.41 -17.88
CA GLU A 82 15.84 1.97 -16.59
C GLU A 82 14.77 1.88 -15.50
N SER A 83 13.48 1.97 -15.87
CA SER A 83 12.38 1.75 -14.94
C SER A 83 12.25 0.29 -14.54
N VAL A 84 12.44 -0.63 -15.49
CA VAL A 84 12.43 -2.08 -15.24
C VAL A 84 13.60 -2.48 -14.34
N ASP A 85 14.80 -1.97 -14.62
CA ASP A 85 15.99 -2.12 -13.77
C ASP A 85 15.68 -1.67 -12.33
N TYR A 86 15.09 -0.49 -12.18
CA TYR A 86 14.80 0.07 -10.86
C TYR A 86 13.85 -0.82 -10.07
N ILE A 87 12.68 -1.16 -10.62
CA ILE A 87 11.68 -1.96 -9.90
C ILE A 87 12.20 -3.36 -9.58
N ALA A 88 12.98 -3.95 -10.50
CA ALA A 88 13.56 -5.27 -10.28
C ALA A 88 14.59 -5.23 -9.16
N ASN A 89 15.51 -4.26 -9.16
CA ASN A 89 16.50 -4.12 -8.09
C ASN A 89 15.84 -3.85 -6.74
N ALA A 90 14.86 -2.94 -6.69
CA ALA A 90 14.14 -2.63 -5.46
C ALA A 90 13.39 -3.85 -4.89
N PHE A 91 12.72 -4.63 -5.75
CA PHE A 91 12.07 -5.87 -5.34
C PHE A 91 13.08 -6.87 -4.74
N ASN A 92 14.16 -7.17 -5.46
CA ASN A 92 15.14 -8.17 -5.01
C ASN A 92 15.88 -7.75 -3.73
N ASN A 93 16.19 -6.46 -3.58
CA ASN A 93 16.84 -5.95 -2.37
C ASN A 93 15.97 -6.09 -1.11
N ASN A 94 14.64 -6.02 -1.27
CA ASN A 94 13.69 -6.07 -0.16
C ASN A 94 13.10 -7.47 0.06
N TYR A 95 13.14 -8.36 -0.94
CA TYR A 95 12.51 -9.68 -0.95
C TYR A 95 12.79 -10.50 0.31
N ALA A 96 14.07 -10.65 0.68
CA ALA A 96 14.46 -11.50 1.81
C ALA A 96 13.89 -10.98 3.14
N GLU A 97 13.86 -9.66 3.33
CA GLU A 97 13.32 -9.04 4.54
C GLU A 97 11.79 -9.14 4.56
N GLU A 98 11.14 -8.95 3.42
CA GLU A 98 9.69 -9.05 3.29
C GLU A 98 9.20 -10.48 3.59
N VAL A 99 9.84 -11.50 3.03
CA VAL A 99 9.57 -12.92 3.34
C VAL A 99 9.86 -13.24 4.81
N ARG A 100 10.98 -12.72 5.38
CA ARG A 100 11.31 -12.93 6.80
C ARG A 100 10.21 -12.41 7.72
N ILE A 101 9.67 -11.24 7.42
CA ILE A 101 8.64 -10.57 8.22
C ILE A 101 7.29 -11.27 8.06
N TYR A 102 6.79 -11.39 6.83
CA TYR A 102 5.38 -11.78 6.61
C TYR A 102 5.18 -13.29 6.40
N GLY A 103 6.23 -14.02 6.01
CA GLY A 103 6.18 -15.46 5.75
C GLY A 103 6.54 -15.82 4.31
N GLU A 104 6.49 -17.11 4.01
CA GLU A 104 6.77 -17.63 2.68
C GLU A 104 5.58 -17.42 1.73
N HIS A 105 5.86 -17.25 0.44
CA HIS A 105 4.86 -17.32 -0.61
C HIS A 105 4.79 -18.73 -1.20
N THR A 106 3.77 -19.00 -2.03
CA THR A 106 3.65 -20.25 -2.79
C THR A 106 4.66 -20.34 -3.94
N ASP A 107 4.75 -21.50 -4.60
CA ASP A 107 5.46 -21.67 -5.89
C ASP A 107 4.62 -22.62 -6.77
N VAL A 108 3.47 -22.13 -7.22
CA VAL A 108 2.43 -22.95 -7.88
C VAL A 108 2.91 -23.47 -9.23
N ASP A 109 3.63 -22.65 -10.00
CA ASP A 109 4.16 -23.02 -11.31
C ASP A 109 5.57 -23.66 -11.24
N LYS A 110 6.15 -23.75 -10.04
CA LYS A 110 7.46 -24.36 -9.74
C LYS A 110 8.64 -23.66 -10.42
N ASN A 111 8.52 -22.37 -10.68
CA ASN A 111 9.59 -21.57 -11.26
C ASN A 111 10.51 -20.92 -10.18
N GLY A 112 10.06 -20.89 -8.92
CA GLY A 112 10.79 -20.33 -7.78
C GLY A 112 10.92 -18.79 -7.75
N LYS A 113 10.07 -18.07 -8.49
CA LYS A 113 10.14 -16.62 -8.76
C LYS A 113 8.75 -15.99 -8.75
N ILE A 114 8.71 -14.70 -8.40
CA ILE A 114 7.53 -13.86 -8.61
C ILE A 114 7.50 -13.35 -10.05
N ILE A 115 6.32 -13.26 -10.65
CA ILE A 115 6.11 -12.72 -11.99
C ILE A 115 5.48 -11.33 -11.86
N ILE A 116 6.13 -10.30 -12.42
CA ILE A 116 5.54 -8.98 -12.61
C ILE A 116 5.03 -8.86 -14.04
N LEU A 117 3.73 -8.63 -14.21
CA LEU A 117 3.11 -8.29 -15.49
C LEU A 117 2.90 -6.78 -15.59
N LEU A 118 3.58 -6.15 -16.54
CA LEU A 118 3.42 -4.74 -16.87
C LEU A 118 2.40 -4.58 -18.00
N LEU A 119 1.31 -3.88 -17.73
CA LEU A 119 0.21 -3.65 -18.67
C LEU A 119 -0.47 -2.30 -18.42
N GLU A 120 -1.31 -1.83 -19.34
CA GLU A 120 -2.14 -0.66 -19.08
C GLU A 120 -3.33 -1.04 -18.19
N LEU A 121 -3.36 -0.53 -16.95
CA LEU A 121 -4.50 -0.72 -16.04
C LEU A 121 -5.53 0.39 -16.20
N ASN A 122 -5.10 1.58 -16.64
CA ASN A 122 -5.94 2.76 -16.70
C ASN A 122 -6.35 3.10 -18.13
N THR A 123 -7.64 3.41 -18.33
CA THR A 123 -8.10 4.03 -19.58
C THR A 123 -7.77 5.53 -19.58
N SER A 124 -7.68 6.14 -20.77
CA SER A 124 -7.46 7.60 -20.92
C SER A 124 -8.57 8.47 -20.33
N TYR A 125 -9.71 7.88 -19.97
CA TYR A 125 -10.88 8.57 -19.41
C TYR A 125 -11.17 8.16 -17.95
N SER A 126 -10.26 7.43 -17.31
CA SER A 126 -10.47 6.99 -15.93
C SER A 126 -10.42 8.17 -14.96
N SER A 127 -11.42 8.27 -14.09
CA SER A 127 -11.44 9.24 -12.98
C SER A 127 -10.61 8.78 -11.77
N ALA A 128 -10.15 7.53 -11.79
CA ALA A 128 -9.33 6.90 -10.76
C ALA A 128 -8.10 6.23 -11.36
N ILE A 129 -7.00 6.26 -10.63
CA ILE A 129 -5.73 5.65 -11.06
C ILE A 129 -5.50 4.35 -10.28
N TYR A 130 -5.43 3.23 -10.98
CA TYR A 130 -5.00 1.94 -10.46
C TYR A 130 -3.50 1.79 -10.70
N ASN A 131 -2.72 1.61 -9.63
CA ASN A 131 -1.27 1.46 -9.76
C ASN A 131 -0.86 0.00 -9.96
N GLY A 132 -1.51 -0.93 -9.25
CA GLY A 132 -1.26 -2.37 -9.35
C GLY A 132 -2.31 -3.18 -8.59
N TYR A 133 -2.24 -4.50 -8.73
CA TYR A 133 -3.05 -5.45 -7.96
C TYR A 133 -2.41 -6.84 -7.90
N PHE A 134 -2.85 -7.63 -6.93
CA PHE A 134 -2.69 -9.08 -6.84
C PHE A 134 -4.06 -9.76 -6.95
N ASP A 135 -4.18 -10.80 -7.79
CA ASP A 135 -5.39 -11.63 -7.90
C ASP A 135 -5.18 -12.98 -7.19
N THR A 136 -5.97 -13.23 -6.15
CA THR A 136 -5.89 -14.45 -5.34
C THR A 136 -6.12 -15.72 -6.15
N TYR A 137 -6.88 -15.66 -7.25
CA TYR A 137 -7.13 -16.80 -8.12
C TYR A 137 -5.90 -17.28 -8.88
N ASP A 138 -4.84 -16.46 -9.00
CA ASP A 138 -3.60 -16.91 -9.61
C ASP A 138 -2.90 -17.98 -8.78
N LEU A 139 -3.09 -18.00 -7.46
CA LEU A 139 -2.50 -19.02 -6.58
C LEU A 139 -3.37 -20.28 -6.44
N LEU A 140 -4.59 -20.28 -6.99
CA LEU A 140 -5.53 -21.38 -6.85
C LEU A 140 -5.60 -22.24 -8.11
N LEU A 141 -5.40 -23.55 -7.92
CA LEU A 141 -5.35 -24.52 -9.01
C LEU A 141 -6.58 -24.44 -9.93
N ASN A 142 -6.34 -24.25 -11.21
CA ASN A 142 -7.32 -24.12 -12.29
C ASN A 142 -8.34 -22.98 -12.10
N LYS A 143 -7.98 -21.91 -11.37
CA LYS A 143 -8.83 -20.73 -11.20
C LYS A 143 -8.44 -19.57 -12.12
N ASN A 144 -7.14 -19.30 -12.26
CA ASN A 144 -6.62 -18.29 -13.19
C ASN A 144 -5.26 -18.74 -13.77
N ASN A 145 -4.16 -18.03 -13.50
CA ASN A 145 -2.87 -18.32 -14.13
C ASN A 145 -2.05 -19.44 -13.49
N ASN A 146 -2.39 -19.91 -12.27
CA ASN A 146 -1.62 -20.91 -11.51
C ASN A 146 -0.15 -20.50 -11.29
N ALA A 147 0.11 -19.25 -10.90
CA ALA A 147 1.45 -18.70 -10.69
C ALA A 147 1.44 -17.50 -9.74
N GLU A 148 2.59 -17.14 -9.19
CA GLU A 148 2.76 -15.98 -8.32
C GLU A 148 2.87 -14.68 -9.13
N ILE A 149 1.73 -14.06 -9.46
CA ILE A 149 1.68 -12.90 -10.36
C ILE A 149 1.29 -11.60 -9.63
N LEU A 150 2.03 -10.54 -9.91
CA LEU A 150 1.71 -9.15 -9.55
C LEU A 150 1.49 -8.32 -10.82
N TYR A 151 0.42 -7.55 -10.86
CA TYR A 151 0.03 -6.74 -12.03
C TYR A 151 0.29 -5.27 -11.76
N MET A 152 1.01 -4.59 -12.66
CA MET A 152 1.40 -3.19 -12.47
C MET A 152 1.10 -2.32 -13.69
N ASP A 153 0.65 -1.10 -13.45
CA ASP A 153 0.41 -0.14 -14.53
C ASP A 153 1.74 0.31 -15.15
N ILE A 154 1.94 -0.06 -16.42
CA ILE A 154 3.18 0.21 -17.15
C ILE A 154 3.45 1.69 -17.34
N LYS A 155 2.40 2.51 -17.48
CA LYS A 155 2.56 3.95 -17.64
C LYS A 155 3.10 4.55 -16.34
N ARG A 156 2.57 4.15 -15.19
CA ARG A 156 3.06 4.57 -13.87
C ARG A 156 4.49 4.08 -13.62
N VAL A 157 4.84 2.85 -14.01
CA VAL A 157 6.23 2.34 -13.90
C VAL A 157 7.21 3.18 -14.74
N ASN A 158 6.81 3.58 -15.95
CA ASN A 158 7.63 4.44 -16.80
C ASN A 158 7.74 5.89 -16.29
N GLU A 159 6.75 6.39 -15.56
CA GLU A 159 6.70 7.75 -15.04
C GLU A 159 7.41 7.89 -13.69
N ASP A 160 7.18 6.93 -12.79
CA ASP A 160 7.59 6.98 -11.38
C ASP A 160 7.93 5.57 -10.86
N PRO A 161 9.08 4.98 -11.27
CA PRO A 161 9.47 3.64 -10.87
C PRO A 161 9.75 3.51 -9.36
N GLU A 162 10.13 4.60 -8.69
CA GLU A 162 10.34 4.61 -7.23
C GLU A 162 9.02 4.40 -6.49
N TYR A 163 8.00 5.19 -6.81
CA TYR A 163 6.67 4.99 -6.25
C TYR A 163 6.11 3.59 -6.58
N MET A 164 6.31 3.13 -7.82
CA MET A 164 5.82 1.82 -8.25
C MET A 164 6.55 0.67 -7.58
N SER A 165 7.83 0.80 -7.23
CA SER A 165 8.53 -0.22 -6.44
C SER A 165 7.81 -0.48 -5.12
N SER A 166 7.39 0.59 -4.42
CA SER A 166 6.63 0.51 -3.17
C SER A 166 5.22 -0.06 -3.35
N THR A 167 4.64 0.07 -4.53
CA THR A 167 3.38 -0.62 -4.87
C THR A 167 3.62 -2.11 -5.08
N ILE A 168 4.73 -2.50 -5.71
CA ILE A 168 5.09 -3.90 -5.91
C ILE A 168 5.31 -4.62 -4.57
N GLN A 169 6.02 -4.01 -3.61
CA GLN A 169 6.13 -4.62 -2.27
C GLN A 169 4.76 -4.73 -1.58
N HIS A 170 3.92 -3.69 -1.66
CA HIS A 170 2.56 -3.75 -1.11
C HIS A 170 1.76 -4.95 -1.65
N GLU A 171 1.75 -5.16 -2.97
CA GLU A 171 1.04 -6.29 -3.58
C GLU A 171 1.72 -7.64 -3.28
N PHE A 172 3.05 -7.67 -3.14
CA PHE A 172 3.76 -8.89 -2.75
C PHE A 172 3.39 -9.32 -1.32
N GLN A 173 3.22 -8.37 -0.40
CA GLN A 173 2.71 -8.67 0.92
C GLN A 173 1.31 -9.29 0.85
N HIS A 174 0.40 -8.82 0.00
CA HIS A 174 -0.92 -9.44 -0.16
C HIS A 174 -0.82 -10.89 -0.64
N LEU A 175 0.09 -11.16 -1.58
CA LEU A 175 0.37 -12.51 -2.08
C LEU A 175 0.86 -13.44 -0.96
N ILE A 176 1.87 -13.02 -0.17
CA ILE A 176 2.34 -13.76 1.01
C ILE A 176 1.20 -13.97 2.01
N ASN A 177 0.42 -12.92 2.27
CA ASN A 177 -0.69 -12.93 3.22
C ASN A 177 -1.72 -14.00 2.87
N PHE A 178 -2.08 -14.09 1.59
CA PHE A 178 -3.03 -15.06 1.09
C PHE A 178 -2.50 -16.49 1.24
N ASN A 179 -1.21 -16.74 0.97
CA ASN A 179 -0.61 -18.03 1.25
C ASN A 179 -0.71 -18.38 2.75
N VAL A 180 -0.11 -17.55 3.60
CA VAL A 180 0.03 -17.84 5.04
C VAL A 180 -1.32 -17.95 5.72
N ASN A 181 -2.28 -17.07 5.44
CA ASN A 181 -3.53 -17.03 6.20
C ASN A 181 -4.61 -17.93 5.58
N TYR A 182 -4.77 -17.88 4.25
CA TYR A 182 -5.85 -18.60 3.59
C TYR A 182 -5.44 -20.00 3.09
N ILE A 183 -4.36 -20.12 2.32
CA ILE A 183 -3.96 -21.41 1.73
C ILE A 183 -3.48 -22.38 2.81
N GLU A 184 -2.58 -21.94 3.70
CA GLU A 184 -2.00 -22.79 4.74
C GLU A 184 -2.93 -22.96 5.95
N ASN A 185 -3.60 -21.87 6.37
CA ASN A 185 -4.34 -21.84 7.64
C ASN A 185 -5.88 -21.76 7.47
N GLY A 186 -6.40 -21.67 6.24
CA GLY A 186 -7.84 -21.74 5.96
C GLY A 186 -8.67 -20.53 6.40
N ARG A 187 -8.06 -19.42 6.78
CA ARG A 187 -8.76 -18.21 7.27
C ARG A 187 -8.20 -16.94 6.62
N GLU A 188 -9.02 -16.23 5.86
CA GLU A 188 -8.64 -14.90 5.37
C GLU A 188 -8.44 -13.93 6.54
N MET A 189 -7.43 -13.07 6.40
CA MET A 189 -7.25 -11.92 7.27
C MET A 189 -8.29 -10.85 6.94
N SER A 190 -8.82 -10.20 7.96
CA SER A 190 -9.72 -9.05 7.77
C SER A 190 -9.05 -7.97 6.90
N THR A 191 -9.83 -7.33 6.02
CA THR A 191 -9.34 -6.33 5.06
C THR A 191 -8.46 -5.27 5.72
N TRP A 192 -8.91 -4.68 6.84
CA TRP A 192 -8.16 -3.60 7.49
C TRP A 192 -6.75 -4.05 7.94
N LEU A 193 -6.61 -5.27 8.48
CA LEU A 193 -5.32 -5.76 8.96
C LEU A 193 -4.45 -6.22 7.80
N ASN A 194 -5.04 -6.79 6.75
CA ASN A 194 -4.33 -7.11 5.53
C ASN A 194 -3.69 -5.83 4.96
N GLU A 195 -4.49 -4.80 4.69
CA GLU A 195 -4.01 -3.50 4.19
C GLU A 195 -3.05 -2.82 5.16
N ALA A 196 -3.26 -2.90 6.48
CA ALA A 196 -2.32 -2.34 7.45
C ALA A 196 -0.92 -2.97 7.32
N LEU A 197 -0.84 -4.30 7.21
CA LEU A 197 0.42 -4.99 7.01
C LEU A 197 1.02 -4.71 5.62
N SER A 198 0.20 -4.56 4.57
CA SER A 198 0.68 -4.15 3.25
C SER A 198 1.23 -2.72 3.26
N GLU A 199 0.54 -1.78 3.91
CA GLU A 199 1.00 -0.41 4.10
C GLU A 199 2.29 -0.35 4.95
N SER A 200 2.49 -1.32 5.85
CA SER A 200 3.73 -1.40 6.63
C SER A 200 4.97 -1.70 5.75
N THR A 201 4.81 -2.30 4.56
CA THR A 201 5.90 -2.39 3.57
C THR A 201 6.37 -1.01 3.12
N SER A 202 5.46 -0.04 3.02
CA SER A 202 5.79 1.33 2.64
C SER A 202 6.62 2.01 3.73
N VAL A 203 6.27 1.78 5.00
CA VAL A 203 7.04 2.25 6.16
C VAL A 203 8.46 1.68 6.18
N LEU A 204 8.62 0.41 5.85
CA LEU A 204 9.91 -0.27 5.88
C LEU A 204 10.81 0.09 4.68
N PHE A 205 10.21 0.27 3.50
CA PHE A 205 10.96 0.26 2.24
C PHE A 205 10.80 1.54 1.39
N SER A 206 9.90 2.47 1.73
CA SER A 206 9.63 3.66 0.89
C SER A 206 9.28 4.94 1.67
N PRO A 207 10.27 5.81 1.91
CA PRO A 207 10.03 7.15 2.49
C PRO A 207 9.07 8.02 1.68
N LEU A 208 9.08 7.90 0.34
CA LEU A 208 8.17 8.66 -0.53
C LEU A 208 6.71 8.28 -0.31
N LYS A 209 6.38 6.98 -0.26
CA LYS A 209 5.00 6.53 -0.06
C LYS A 209 4.51 6.85 1.36
N VAL A 210 5.38 6.77 2.37
CA VAL A 210 5.08 7.24 3.74
C VAL A 210 4.67 8.72 3.74
N SER A 211 5.46 9.58 3.09
CA SER A 211 5.17 11.01 3.01
C SER A 211 3.83 11.28 2.30
N SER A 212 3.58 10.60 1.19
CA SER A 212 2.30 10.69 0.48
C SER A 212 1.11 10.26 1.36
N ARG A 213 1.25 9.20 2.16
CA ARG A 213 0.19 8.72 3.05
C ARG A 213 -0.09 9.69 4.20
N ILE A 214 0.95 10.33 4.73
CA ILE A 214 0.82 11.40 5.74
C ILE A 214 0.07 12.61 5.16
N ASP A 215 0.41 13.03 3.93
CA ASP A 215 -0.31 14.12 3.27
C ASP A 215 -1.80 13.78 3.14
N LYS A 216 -2.13 12.56 2.68
CA LYS A 216 -3.52 12.10 2.58
C LYS A 216 -4.22 12.04 3.94
N PHE A 217 -3.53 11.59 4.99
CA PHE A 217 -4.04 11.53 6.36
C PHE A 217 -4.40 12.93 6.87
N ASN A 218 -3.55 13.92 6.61
CA ASN A 218 -3.83 15.31 6.98
C ASN A 218 -4.98 15.91 6.15
N MET A 219 -5.21 15.42 4.93
CA MET A 219 -6.27 15.91 4.04
C MET A 219 -7.65 15.27 4.31
N MET A 220 -7.77 14.21 5.10
CA MET A 220 -9.05 13.49 5.29
C MET A 220 -10.03 14.13 6.29
N GLY A 221 -9.74 15.35 6.78
CA GLY A 221 -10.70 16.12 7.56
C GLY A 221 -11.00 15.55 8.95
N GLY A 222 -10.00 14.98 9.63
CA GLY A 222 -10.10 14.65 11.06
C GLY A 222 -11.04 13.49 11.39
N TYR A 223 -11.24 12.58 10.44
CA TYR A 223 -12.03 11.36 10.61
C TYR A 223 -11.14 10.14 10.36
N TYR A 224 -10.84 9.40 11.41
CA TYR A 224 -9.90 8.30 11.43
C TYR A 224 -10.67 6.99 11.50
N CYS A 225 -10.48 6.05 10.57
CA CYS A 225 -11.26 4.80 10.54
C CYS A 225 -10.44 3.66 9.95
N PHE A 226 -10.60 2.44 10.47
CA PHE A 226 -9.92 1.24 9.94
C PHE A 226 -10.89 0.28 9.24
N TYR A 227 -12.10 0.07 9.79
CA TYR A 227 -12.96 -1.04 9.39
C TYR A 227 -13.90 -0.75 8.24
N THR A 228 -14.43 0.48 8.16
CA THR A 228 -15.46 0.81 7.18
C THR A 228 -14.88 1.47 5.95
N TRP A 229 -14.93 0.77 4.83
CA TRP A 229 -14.44 1.21 3.52
C TRP A 229 -15.57 1.87 2.70
N ASN A 230 -15.25 2.60 1.63
CA ASN A 230 -16.24 3.28 0.76
C ASN A 230 -17.17 4.26 1.49
N LEU A 231 -16.69 4.96 2.52
CA LEU A 231 -17.46 5.90 3.33
C LEU A 231 -18.01 7.07 2.49
N PRO A 232 -19.33 7.16 2.20
CA PRO A 232 -19.87 8.29 1.47
C PRO A 232 -19.81 9.51 2.39
N THR A 233 -19.15 10.58 1.94
CA THR A 233 -18.88 11.72 2.83
C THR A 233 -20.16 12.43 3.25
N GLU A 234 -21.20 12.39 2.40
CA GLU A 234 -22.55 12.83 2.75
C GLU A 234 -23.19 12.02 3.87
N ASN A 235 -22.83 10.74 3.99
CA ASN A 235 -23.29 9.91 5.10
C ASN A 235 -22.42 10.12 6.33
N VAL A 236 -21.14 10.47 6.19
CA VAL A 236 -20.26 10.74 7.35
C VAL A 236 -20.55 12.11 7.96
N PHE A 237 -20.78 13.13 7.12
CA PHE A 237 -21.04 14.51 7.51
C PHE A 237 -22.38 15.00 6.91
N PRO A 238 -23.54 14.61 7.47
CA PRO A 238 -24.85 14.86 6.86
C PRO A 238 -25.18 16.34 6.64
N ASN A 239 -24.66 17.22 7.50
CA ASN A 239 -24.90 18.66 7.37
C ASN A 239 -23.88 19.37 6.48
N ASN A 240 -22.79 18.69 6.10
CA ASN A 240 -21.67 19.25 5.35
C ASN A 240 -21.04 18.18 4.45
N PRO A 241 -21.75 17.67 3.42
CA PRO A 241 -21.19 16.68 2.49
C PRO A 241 -20.04 17.32 1.70
N THR A 242 -18.80 16.91 1.96
CA THR A 242 -17.61 17.56 1.37
C THR A 242 -17.02 16.84 0.16
N SER A 243 -17.20 15.51 -0.03
CA SER A 243 -16.70 14.72 -1.19
C SER A 243 -17.66 13.58 -1.57
N LYS A 244 -17.39 12.83 -2.67
CA LYS A 244 -18.17 11.62 -2.96
C LYS A 244 -17.86 10.48 -1.98
N TYR A 245 -16.58 10.30 -1.62
CA TYR A 245 -16.11 9.29 -0.67
C TYR A 245 -14.95 9.81 0.17
N LEU A 246 -14.94 9.42 1.44
CA LEU A 246 -13.88 9.71 2.40
C LEU A 246 -12.85 8.56 2.37
N PHE A 247 -11.63 8.88 1.97
CA PHE A 247 -10.50 7.93 1.93
C PHE A 247 -9.81 7.83 3.31
N ALA A 248 -10.56 7.50 4.36
CA ALA A 248 -10.03 7.49 5.72
C ALA A 248 -9.15 6.26 6.00
N ASN A 249 -9.49 5.10 5.44
CA ASN A 249 -8.92 3.81 5.84
C ASN A 249 -7.43 3.68 5.56
N TYR A 250 -7.01 3.77 4.29
CA TYR A 250 -5.60 3.64 3.90
C TYR A 250 -4.67 4.61 4.63
N PRO A 251 -4.94 5.92 4.66
CA PRO A 251 -4.09 6.85 5.41
C PRO A 251 -4.09 6.56 6.91
N SER A 252 -5.25 6.20 7.48
CA SER A 252 -5.35 5.86 8.91
C SER A 252 -4.51 4.63 9.26
N VAL A 253 -4.64 3.52 8.52
CA VAL A 253 -3.85 2.31 8.80
C VAL A 253 -2.36 2.54 8.53
N SER A 254 -2.01 3.32 7.50
CA SER A 254 -0.61 3.64 7.16
C SER A 254 0.07 4.46 8.27
N VAL A 255 -0.61 5.50 8.78
CA VAL A 255 -0.10 6.28 9.91
C VAL A 255 -0.10 5.46 11.20
N PHE A 256 -1.08 4.58 11.41
CA PHE A 256 -1.11 3.66 12.55
C PHE A 256 0.09 2.71 12.57
N VAL A 257 0.39 2.03 11.45
CA VAL A 257 1.54 1.12 11.41
C VAL A 257 2.87 1.87 11.48
N ASN A 258 2.96 3.08 10.94
CA ASN A 258 4.14 3.95 11.13
C ASN A 258 4.34 4.31 12.61
N TRP A 259 3.26 4.65 13.32
CA TRP A 259 3.30 4.89 14.76
C TRP A 259 3.75 3.66 15.55
N LEU A 260 3.21 2.47 15.24
CA LEU A 260 3.65 1.22 15.87
C LEU A 260 5.14 0.97 15.64
N TYR A 261 5.62 1.22 14.42
CA TYR A 261 7.03 1.08 14.07
C TYR A 261 7.91 2.01 14.90
N GLN A 262 7.58 3.30 14.98
CA GLN A 262 8.33 4.28 15.77
C GLN A 262 8.33 3.92 17.26
N ARG A 263 7.18 3.54 17.81
CA ARG A 263 7.03 3.10 19.21
C ARG A 263 7.77 1.78 19.51
N SER A 264 8.03 0.97 18.50
CA SER A 264 8.86 -0.24 18.62
C SER A 264 10.37 0.03 18.54
N ASN A 265 10.78 1.31 18.54
CA ASN A 265 12.14 1.76 18.24
C ASN A 265 12.59 1.36 16.83
N ASN A 266 11.70 1.51 15.84
CA ASN A 266 11.93 1.15 14.45
C ASN A 266 12.33 -0.32 14.27
N ASN A 267 11.71 -1.23 15.03
CA ASN A 267 11.99 -2.66 14.95
C ASN A 267 10.96 -3.37 14.04
N PRO A 268 11.35 -3.86 12.86
CA PRO A 268 10.44 -4.52 11.92
C PRO A 268 9.77 -5.78 12.50
N SER A 269 10.33 -6.34 13.59
CA SER A 269 9.74 -7.49 14.28
C SER A 269 8.34 -7.20 14.83
N VAL A 270 7.96 -5.93 15.02
CA VAL A 270 6.57 -5.59 15.40
C VAL A 270 5.57 -6.10 14.36
N PHE A 271 5.86 -5.93 13.07
CA PHE A 271 5.00 -6.40 11.98
C PHE A 271 5.09 -7.91 11.81
N GLN A 272 6.28 -8.48 11.98
CA GLN A 272 6.48 -9.94 11.95
C GLN A 272 5.62 -10.63 13.02
N ASN A 273 5.64 -10.10 14.24
CA ASN A 273 4.90 -10.67 15.36
C ASN A 273 3.38 -10.58 15.12
N ILE A 274 2.89 -9.44 14.60
CA ILE A 274 1.48 -9.28 14.23
C ILE A 274 1.09 -10.25 13.10
N ALA A 275 1.92 -10.33 12.04
CA ALA A 275 1.67 -11.16 10.87
C ALA A 275 1.64 -12.66 11.22
N LYS A 276 2.52 -13.13 12.12
CA LYS A 276 2.61 -14.55 12.49
C LYS A 276 1.65 -14.98 13.60
N TYR A 277 1.08 -14.04 14.35
CA TYR A 277 0.17 -14.37 15.45
C TYR A 277 -1.19 -14.83 14.91
N SER A 278 -1.68 -15.98 15.37
CA SER A 278 -3.00 -16.48 15.03
C SER A 278 -4.02 -16.13 16.11
N SER A 279 -5.20 -15.65 15.69
CA SER A 279 -6.31 -15.28 16.57
C SER A 279 -7.62 -15.37 15.78
N ALA A 280 -8.73 -15.64 16.47
CA ALA A 280 -10.07 -15.59 15.88
C ALA A 280 -10.41 -14.16 15.42
N GLU A 281 -10.13 -13.18 16.28
CA GLU A 281 -10.31 -11.76 16.00
C GLU A 281 -8.97 -11.14 15.59
N ASP A 282 -8.95 -10.43 14.46
CA ASP A 282 -7.69 -9.90 13.91
C ASP A 282 -7.11 -8.73 14.74
N TYR A 283 -7.94 -7.93 15.42
CA TYR A 283 -7.42 -6.86 16.30
C TYR A 283 -6.61 -7.43 17.48
N ASN A 284 -6.92 -8.64 17.95
CA ASN A 284 -6.17 -9.31 19.00
C ASN A 284 -4.75 -9.67 18.55
N ARG A 285 -4.51 -9.83 17.24
CA ARG A 285 -3.15 -10.04 16.72
C ARG A 285 -2.29 -8.81 16.91
N VAL A 286 -2.88 -7.63 16.77
CA VAL A 286 -2.18 -6.37 17.07
C VAL A 286 -2.03 -6.19 18.57
N LEU A 287 -3.14 -6.22 19.32
CA LEU A 287 -3.15 -5.93 20.77
C LEU A 287 -2.17 -6.81 21.55
N ASN A 288 -2.09 -8.10 21.25
CA ASN A 288 -1.19 -9.04 21.94
C ASN A 288 0.29 -8.84 21.60
N ASN A 289 0.61 -8.18 20.49
CA ASN A 289 2.00 -7.99 20.02
C ASN A 289 2.53 -6.57 20.20
N VAL A 290 1.72 -5.67 20.78
CA VAL A 290 2.10 -4.27 21.04
C VAL A 290 2.04 -3.89 22.52
N SER A 291 2.30 -4.85 23.41
CA SER A 291 2.27 -4.64 24.86
C SER A 291 3.19 -3.51 25.36
N PHE A 292 4.25 -3.17 24.62
CA PHE A 292 5.14 -2.03 24.88
C PHE A 292 4.44 -0.67 24.80
N ILE A 293 3.24 -0.60 24.23
CA ILE A 293 2.39 0.60 24.22
C ILE A 293 1.65 0.76 25.56
N GLY A 294 1.48 -0.34 26.31
CA GLY A 294 0.74 -0.34 27.57
C GLY A 294 -0.77 -0.12 27.38
N ALA A 295 -1.33 -0.57 26.25
CA ALA A 295 -2.76 -0.52 26.01
C ALA A 295 -3.48 -1.70 26.71
N SER A 296 -4.56 -1.42 27.44
CA SER A 296 -5.32 -2.46 28.18
C SER A 296 -6.42 -3.13 27.35
N SER A 297 -6.77 -2.55 26.21
CA SER A 297 -7.82 -3.01 25.30
C SER A 297 -7.55 -2.45 23.90
N TRP A 298 -8.30 -2.93 22.91
CA TRP A 298 -8.24 -2.39 21.56
C TRP A 298 -8.65 -0.91 21.51
N ASP A 299 -9.74 -0.55 22.19
CA ASP A 299 -10.23 0.83 22.29
C ASP A 299 -9.17 1.75 22.90
N ASP A 300 -8.49 1.27 23.96
CA ASP A 300 -7.38 2.00 24.59
C ASP A 300 -6.19 2.18 23.63
N LEU A 301 -5.90 1.19 22.80
CA LEU A 301 -4.86 1.28 21.79
C LEU A 301 -5.19 2.32 20.71
N LEU A 302 -6.43 2.36 20.22
CA LEU A 302 -6.89 3.35 19.24
C LEU A 302 -6.81 4.77 19.80
N PHE A 303 -7.20 4.97 21.05
CA PHE A 303 -7.06 6.26 21.71
C PHE A 303 -5.60 6.66 21.88
N LYS A 304 -4.73 5.75 22.35
CA LYS A 304 -3.28 5.99 22.50
C LYS A 304 -2.60 6.32 21.18
N TRP A 305 -3.05 5.71 20.08
CA TRP A 305 -2.57 6.05 18.75
C TRP A 305 -2.86 7.52 18.43
N VAL A 306 -4.12 7.97 18.56
CA VAL A 306 -4.49 9.37 18.29
C VAL A 306 -3.77 10.34 19.24
N GLU A 307 -3.62 9.97 20.52
CA GLU A 307 -2.80 10.71 21.49
C GLU A 307 -1.33 10.82 21.02
N GLY A 308 -0.75 9.73 20.53
CA GLY A 308 0.61 9.69 19.99
C GLY A 308 0.80 10.60 18.79
N ILE A 309 -0.13 10.58 17.83
CA ILE A 309 -0.11 11.50 16.68
C ILE A 309 -0.23 12.96 17.15
N ASN A 310 -1.15 13.25 18.08
CA ASN A 310 -1.30 14.60 18.65
C ASN A 310 -0.04 15.09 19.38
N ASN A 311 0.76 14.17 19.92
CA ASN A 311 2.03 14.47 20.58
C ASN A 311 3.22 14.54 19.60
N GLY A 312 2.99 14.39 18.30
CA GLY A 312 4.04 14.43 17.27
C GLY A 312 4.92 13.19 17.22
N GLU A 313 4.43 12.03 17.70
CA GLU A 313 5.16 10.76 17.63
C GLU A 313 5.28 10.19 16.21
N VAL A 314 4.61 10.78 15.21
CA VAL A 314 4.85 10.52 13.79
C VAL A 314 5.05 11.86 13.10
N THR A 315 6.28 12.14 12.67
CA THR A 315 6.65 13.41 12.03
C THR A 315 5.75 13.74 10.84
N GLY A 316 5.11 14.92 10.88
CA GLY A 316 4.27 15.44 9.81
C GLY A 316 2.81 14.98 9.84
N ALA A 317 2.45 13.95 10.62
CA ALA A 317 1.06 13.55 10.80
C ALA A 317 0.39 14.44 11.85
N GLU A 318 -0.80 14.97 11.53
CA GLU A 318 -1.50 15.94 12.36
C GLU A 318 -2.95 15.53 12.67
N ILE A 319 -3.37 15.82 13.89
CA ILE A 319 -4.76 15.63 14.32
C ILE A 319 -5.59 16.87 14.01
N LYS A 320 -6.72 16.67 13.30
CA LYS A 320 -7.66 17.75 12.97
C LYS A 320 -8.88 17.72 13.88
N VAL A 321 -9.30 18.90 14.32
CA VAL A 321 -10.42 19.06 15.25
C VAL A 321 -11.71 19.34 14.47
N GLN A 322 -12.75 18.57 14.79
CA GLN A 322 -14.08 18.73 14.23
C GLN A 322 -14.68 20.10 14.60
N LYS A 323 -15.42 20.70 13.66
CA LYS A 323 -16.19 21.93 13.92
C LYS A 323 -17.20 21.70 15.04
N GLU A 324 -17.52 22.76 15.79
CA GLU A 324 -18.61 22.72 16.78
C GLU A 324 -19.99 22.62 16.13
N ASN A 325 -20.98 22.05 16.83
CA ASN A 325 -22.34 21.80 16.34
C ASN A 325 -22.39 21.03 15.00
N ASN A 326 -21.38 20.21 14.73
CA ASN A 326 -21.30 19.40 13.52
C ASN A 326 -21.94 18.02 13.77
N ASN A 327 -22.83 17.61 12.88
CA ASN A 327 -23.39 16.27 12.90
C ASN A 327 -22.42 15.32 12.21
N ILE A 328 -22.05 14.24 12.88
CA ILE A 328 -21.08 13.25 12.41
C ILE A 328 -21.65 11.87 12.65
N ASN A 329 -21.60 11.04 11.61
CA ASN A 329 -21.94 9.63 11.70
C ASN A 329 -20.63 8.84 11.89
N LEU A 330 -20.43 8.31 13.09
CA LEU A 330 -19.27 7.50 13.45
C LEU A 330 -19.53 6.05 13.08
N TYR A 331 -18.93 5.59 11.97
CA TYR A 331 -18.95 4.20 11.54
C TYR A 331 -18.07 3.32 12.46
N PRO A 332 -18.21 1.98 12.42
CA PRO A 332 -17.41 1.06 13.21
C PRO A 332 -15.89 1.37 13.20
N GLY A 333 -15.33 1.52 14.40
CA GLY A 333 -13.94 1.91 14.69
C GLY A 333 -13.53 3.30 14.22
N ALA A 334 -14.49 4.17 13.88
CA ALA A 334 -14.20 5.56 13.57
C ALA A 334 -13.87 6.35 14.85
N VAL A 335 -12.86 7.20 14.76
CA VAL A 335 -12.44 8.14 15.80
C VAL A 335 -12.45 9.56 15.24
N VAL A 336 -12.92 10.51 16.05
CA VAL A 336 -12.82 11.96 15.77
C VAL A 336 -12.37 12.71 17.03
N VAL A 337 -11.79 13.89 16.82
CA VAL A 337 -11.36 14.80 17.90
C VAL A 337 -12.21 16.06 17.88
N TYR A 338 -12.71 16.49 19.03
CA TYR A 338 -13.65 17.61 19.13
C TYR A 338 -13.46 18.41 20.43
N ASN A 339 -14.07 19.60 20.50
CA ASN A 339 -14.04 20.46 21.68
C ASN A 339 -15.27 20.22 22.58
N GLY A 340 -15.08 20.19 23.89
CA GLY A 340 -16.14 19.94 24.87
C GLY A 340 -16.24 18.48 25.27
N SER A 341 -17.43 18.05 25.70
CA SER A 341 -17.67 16.68 26.17
C SER A 341 -18.98 16.11 25.62
N LEU A 342 -18.95 14.83 25.26
CA LEU A 342 -20.13 14.05 24.92
C LEU A 342 -20.45 13.04 26.03
N THR A 343 -21.72 12.67 26.13
CA THR A 343 -22.13 11.58 27.03
C THR A 343 -21.92 10.25 26.33
N GLN A 344 -21.16 9.34 26.95
CA GLN A 344 -20.98 7.98 26.45
C GLN A 344 -22.31 7.23 26.42
N SER A 345 -22.54 6.42 25.39
CA SER A 345 -23.75 5.61 25.27
C SER A 345 -23.57 4.48 24.26
N GLY A 346 -24.01 3.27 24.60
CA GLY A 346 -23.82 2.09 23.74
C GLY A 346 -22.36 1.94 23.34
N ASN A 347 -22.09 1.94 22.03
CA ASN A 347 -20.76 1.80 21.45
C ASN A 347 -19.97 3.13 21.37
N LEU A 348 -20.55 4.26 21.80
CA LEU A 348 -19.85 5.54 21.84
C LEU A 348 -19.00 5.64 23.11
N LEU A 349 -17.68 5.57 22.94
CA LEU A 349 -16.69 5.81 23.98
C LEU A 349 -16.07 7.20 23.81
N THR A 350 -15.73 7.84 24.93
CA THR A 350 -15.02 9.12 24.93
C THR A 350 -13.77 9.09 25.79
N ARG A 351 -12.77 9.89 25.42
CA ARG A 351 -11.55 10.06 26.21
C ARG A 351 -11.05 11.50 26.13
N LYS A 352 -10.62 12.04 27.27
CA LYS A 352 -9.95 13.36 27.31
C LYS A 352 -8.60 13.29 26.63
N LEU A 353 -8.39 14.14 25.64
CA LEU A 353 -7.10 14.37 24.99
C LEU A 353 -6.36 15.55 25.64
N SER A 354 -7.10 16.60 26.03
CA SER A 354 -6.56 17.75 26.76
C SER A 354 -7.64 18.41 27.63
N SER A 355 -7.36 19.59 28.20
CA SER A 355 -8.33 20.32 29.02
C SER A 355 -9.62 20.70 28.27
N SER A 356 -9.54 20.86 26.95
CA SER A 356 -10.67 21.30 26.11
C SER A 356 -11.01 20.34 24.97
N LEU A 357 -10.22 19.29 24.74
CA LEU A 357 -10.41 18.34 23.65
C LEU A 357 -10.74 16.95 24.17
N GLU A 358 -11.72 16.31 23.52
CA GLU A 358 -12.08 14.90 23.72
C GLU A 358 -12.02 14.14 22.38
N LEU A 359 -11.77 12.84 22.51
CA LEU A 359 -11.87 11.83 21.47
C LEU A 359 -13.25 11.18 21.58
N ALA A 360 -13.89 10.92 20.44
CA ALA A 360 -15.07 10.06 20.35
C ALA A 360 -14.74 8.88 19.45
N LEU A 361 -14.95 7.66 19.95
CA LEU A 361 -14.74 6.40 19.25
C LEU A 361 -16.08 5.66 19.17
N ASN A 362 -16.43 5.16 18.00
CA ASN A 362 -17.37 4.04 17.89
C ASN A 362 -16.58 2.74 18.06
N ASN A 363 -16.75 2.04 19.18
CA ASN A 363 -15.98 0.82 19.49
C ASN A 363 -16.53 -0.47 18.83
N ASP A 364 -17.54 -0.33 17.96
CA ASP A 364 -17.94 -1.43 17.07
C ASP A 364 -16.77 -1.80 16.14
N THR A 365 -16.55 -3.10 15.95
CA THR A 365 -15.50 -3.65 15.07
C THR A 365 -16.08 -4.40 13.87
N TYR A 366 -17.35 -4.15 13.54
CA TYR A 366 -18.04 -4.76 12.40
C TYR A 366 -17.30 -4.50 11.07
N ILE A 367 -17.07 -5.59 10.32
CA ILE A 367 -16.34 -5.63 9.04
C ILE A 367 -17.20 -6.06 7.85
N GLY A 368 -18.52 -6.16 8.01
CA GLY A 368 -19.43 -6.56 6.93
C GLY A 368 -19.86 -5.40 6.03
N ASP A 369 -20.68 -5.71 5.03
CA ASP A 369 -20.99 -4.79 3.92
C ASP A 369 -22.01 -3.69 4.28
N ASP A 370 -22.78 -3.89 5.34
CA ASP A 370 -23.85 -2.97 5.80
C ASP A 370 -23.56 -2.38 7.21
N PRO A 371 -22.48 -1.60 7.40
CA PRO A 371 -22.13 -1.06 8.70
C PRO A 371 -23.11 0.05 9.12
N THR A 372 -23.51 0.07 10.39
CA THR A 372 -24.40 1.10 10.94
C THR A 372 -23.61 2.10 11.78
N PRO A 373 -23.73 3.42 11.52
CA PRO A 373 -23.02 4.41 12.32
C PRO A 373 -23.75 4.79 13.61
N ILE A 374 -23.01 5.39 14.53
CA ILE A 374 -23.56 6.15 15.65
C ILE A 374 -23.57 7.63 15.28
N ASN A 375 -24.71 8.27 15.39
CA ASN A 375 -24.83 9.70 15.09
C ASN A 375 -24.47 10.52 16.34
N ILE A 376 -23.52 11.44 16.19
CA ILE A 376 -23.15 12.39 17.24
C ILE A 376 -23.28 13.83 16.72
N THR A 377 -23.45 14.77 17.64
CA THR A 377 -23.36 16.20 17.36
C THR A 377 -22.29 16.79 18.25
N THR A 378 -21.23 17.36 17.68
CA THR A 378 -20.15 17.96 18.47
C THR A 378 -20.68 19.13 19.32
N PRO A 379 -20.27 19.28 20.58
CA PRO A 379 -20.75 20.36 21.44
C PRO A 379 -20.35 21.75 20.92
N LYS A 380 -21.11 22.77 21.34
CA LYS A 380 -20.71 24.17 21.21
C LYS A 380 -19.64 24.51 22.24
N SER A 381 -18.55 25.15 21.83
CA SER A 381 -17.51 25.54 22.78
C SER A 381 -18.02 26.70 23.66
N SER A 382 -17.91 26.57 24.99
CA SER A 382 -18.23 27.64 25.93
C SER A 382 -17.13 28.71 25.93
N SER A 383 -17.23 29.66 24.98
CA SER A 383 -16.69 31.04 24.92
C SER A 383 -15.44 31.52 25.71
N VAL A 384 -14.52 30.69 26.23
CA VAL A 384 -13.37 31.18 27.03
C VAL A 384 -11.99 30.64 26.62
N GLN A 385 -11.86 29.69 25.69
CA GLN A 385 -10.52 29.16 25.30
C GLN A 385 -10.32 28.94 23.79
N ALA A 386 -11.06 29.63 22.92
CA ALA A 386 -11.00 29.47 21.46
C ALA A 386 -9.70 29.99 20.79
N SER A 387 -8.60 30.17 21.52
CA SER A 387 -7.40 30.87 21.05
C SER A 387 -6.13 30.02 20.91
N LYS A 388 -6.20 28.68 21.03
CA LYS A 388 -5.16 27.83 20.40
C LYS A 388 -5.63 27.51 19.00
N MET A 389 -4.97 28.11 18.00
CA MET A 389 -5.19 27.87 16.57
C MET A 389 -4.88 26.40 16.25
N TYR A 390 -5.88 25.53 16.40
CA TYR A 390 -5.87 24.22 15.75
C TYR A 390 -6.51 24.35 14.38
N GLU A 391 -5.98 23.61 13.41
CA GLU A 391 -6.62 23.53 12.09
C GLU A 391 -7.97 22.83 12.27
N THR A 392 -9.06 23.59 12.12
CA THR A 392 -10.40 23.02 12.04
C THR A 392 -10.60 22.46 10.64
N VAL A 393 -11.39 21.40 10.55
CA VAL A 393 -11.66 20.73 9.28
C VAL A 393 -12.30 21.72 8.29
N ASN A 394 -11.63 22.01 7.17
CA ASN A 394 -12.14 22.85 6.07
C ASN A 394 -13.07 22.04 5.14
N ASP A 395 -14.00 22.72 4.45
CA ASP A 395 -15.10 22.09 3.71
C ASP A 395 -14.73 21.57 2.30
N ILE A 396 -13.44 21.55 1.93
CA ILE A 396 -13.00 21.20 0.57
C ILE A 396 -12.59 19.71 0.49
N PRO A 397 -13.15 18.93 -0.44
CA PRO A 397 -12.88 17.50 -0.60
C PRO A 397 -11.42 17.17 -0.89
N TYR A 398 -10.89 16.17 -0.19
CA TYR A 398 -9.85 15.31 -0.77
C TYR A 398 -10.54 14.20 -1.58
N ILE A 399 -10.31 14.20 -2.90
CA ILE A 399 -10.65 13.05 -3.75
C ILE A 399 -9.38 12.22 -3.89
N PRO A 400 -9.35 10.96 -3.43
CA PRO A 400 -8.20 10.11 -3.67
C PRO A 400 -8.02 9.95 -5.17
N LYS A 401 -6.85 10.36 -5.67
CA LYS A 401 -6.49 10.19 -7.09
C LYS A 401 -6.28 8.71 -7.46
N GLU A 402 -6.04 7.89 -6.44
CA GLU A 402 -5.68 6.48 -6.58
C GLU A 402 -6.81 5.63 -6.02
N ARG A 403 -7.15 4.56 -6.74
CA ARG A 403 -8.01 3.50 -6.22
C ARG A 403 -7.19 2.26 -5.95
N HIS A 404 -7.59 1.56 -4.91
CA HIS A 404 -7.04 0.28 -4.55
C HIS A 404 -8.04 -0.81 -4.91
N ILE A 405 -7.50 -1.94 -5.34
CA ILE A 405 -8.26 -3.13 -5.69
C ILE A 405 -7.77 -4.23 -4.80
N LEU A 406 -8.68 -4.90 -4.13
CA LEU A 406 -8.39 -6.17 -3.47
C LEU A 406 -9.27 -7.25 -4.06
N PHE A 407 -8.66 -8.37 -4.42
CA PHE A 407 -9.41 -9.55 -4.82
C PHE A 407 -9.79 -10.36 -3.57
N GLY A 408 -11.08 -10.62 -3.37
CA GLY A 408 -11.52 -11.56 -2.35
C GLY A 408 -11.18 -13.00 -2.72
N LYS A 409 -11.27 -13.96 -1.78
CA LYS A 409 -11.15 -15.41 -2.07
C LYS A 409 -12.07 -15.95 -3.16
N ASP A 410 -13.12 -15.22 -3.54
CA ASP A 410 -14.02 -15.58 -4.62
C ASP A 410 -13.59 -14.98 -5.97
N GLY A 411 -12.39 -14.40 -6.04
CA GLY A 411 -11.79 -13.80 -7.23
C GLY A 411 -12.53 -12.54 -7.68
N LYS A 412 -13.42 -11.99 -6.84
CA LYS A 412 -14.12 -10.76 -7.16
C LYS A 412 -13.34 -9.56 -6.65
N ILE A 413 -13.30 -8.55 -7.51
CA ILE A 413 -12.80 -7.23 -7.19
C ILE A 413 -13.67 -6.62 -6.09
N LYS A 414 -13.02 -6.25 -4.99
CA LYS A 414 -13.54 -5.32 -4.01
C LYS A 414 -12.85 -3.99 -4.29
N GLU A 415 -13.60 -3.03 -4.85
CA GLU A 415 -13.12 -1.65 -5.00
C GLU A 415 -13.32 -0.91 -3.67
N TYR A 416 -12.30 -0.17 -3.25
CA TYR A 416 -12.29 0.58 -2.00
C TYR A 416 -11.91 2.05 -2.17
#